data_AF-A0A147BLZ3-F1
#
_entry.id   AF-A0A147BLZ3-F1
#
_cell.length_a   1.000
_cell.length_b   1.000
_cell.length_c   1.000
_cell.angle_alpha   90.00
_cell.angle_beta   90.00
_cell.angle_gamma   90.00
#
_symmetry.space_group_name_H-M   'P 1'
#
loop_
_entity.id
_entity.type
_entity.pdbx_description
1 polymer ?
#
loop_
_entity_poly.entity_id
_entity_poly.type
_entity_poly.pdbx_seq_one_letter_code
_entity_poly.pdbx_strand_id
1 'polypeptide(L)'
;MRICCAPGCRSRYLKQASKSDDKRHLFSPPKDAARLKVWENAIPGKKFTLTSKHYLCDLHFQPDDINRHYSHIINGQTILIDRGQWTLKKDAVPCLFPNAPEHPSKPTAKSSKRKALADRSVAQAPPTSVTHDVTITDEPEADDEDSNRTDTRTNVSDICSEISGTRSPFEGWSLQRTPEDHVIFYKLVEKQGVVSVTRAVTLRKDLPLVVSVGGKLVPEASYRSRSTTRPCISTLEELRVFLDYIDSLKVCAGCPLELFQTVTTSTTAVGNGDMWRRKTCMVLSEQTTCRGCVLTRKVFREREKEDALQNRQPPNGSLVCM
;
A
#
# COMPACT_ATOMS: atom_id res chain seq x y z
N MET A 1 -6.94 -18.22 -5.57
CA MET A 1 -5.49 -17.93 -5.71
C MET A 1 -5.31 -16.99 -6.89
N ARG A 2 -4.46 -15.95 -6.80
CA ARG A 2 -4.06 -15.17 -8.00
C ARG A 2 -2.97 -15.94 -8.75
N ILE A 3 -3.03 -15.96 -10.08
CA ILE A 3 -2.15 -16.76 -10.95
C ILE A 3 -1.71 -15.86 -12.13
N CYS A 4 -0.49 -16.06 -12.63
CA CYS A 4 -0.01 -15.36 -13.83
C CYS A 4 -0.78 -15.81 -15.08
N CYS A 5 -1.27 -14.88 -15.90
CA CYS A 5 -2.01 -15.18 -17.14
C CYS A 5 -1.13 -15.32 -18.39
N ALA A 6 0.18 -15.07 -18.29
CA ALA A 6 1.09 -15.22 -19.43
C ALA A 6 1.08 -16.67 -19.96
N PRO A 7 0.86 -16.88 -21.28
CA PRO A 7 0.96 -18.19 -21.91
C PRO A 7 2.28 -18.88 -21.59
N GLY A 8 2.22 -20.19 -21.30
CA GLY A 8 3.39 -20.99 -20.93
C GLY A 8 4.00 -20.69 -19.55
N CYS A 9 3.51 -19.71 -18.77
CA CYS A 9 4.15 -19.33 -17.50
C CYS A 9 4.00 -20.41 -16.42
N ARG A 10 5.14 -20.98 -15.98
CA ARG A 10 5.19 -22.06 -14.98
C ARG A 10 5.28 -21.58 -13.52
N SER A 11 5.15 -20.27 -13.24
CA SER A 11 5.22 -19.71 -11.88
C SER A 11 4.25 -20.38 -10.89
N ARG A 12 3.08 -20.85 -11.38
CA ARG A 12 2.09 -21.63 -10.61
C ARG A 12 2.57 -23.01 -10.12
N TYR A 13 3.67 -23.54 -10.63
CA TYR A 13 4.21 -24.87 -10.31
C TYR A 13 5.41 -24.85 -9.35
N LEU A 14 5.89 -23.67 -8.95
CA LEU A 14 7.02 -23.49 -8.02
C LEU A 14 6.63 -23.84 -6.57
N LYS A 15 6.33 -25.12 -6.30
CA LYS A 15 5.92 -25.65 -4.99
C LYS A 15 6.99 -25.53 -3.89
N GLN A 16 8.23 -25.19 -4.25
CA GLN A 16 9.39 -25.13 -3.34
C GLN A 16 9.72 -23.72 -2.80
N ALA A 17 9.04 -22.66 -3.27
CA ALA A 17 9.20 -21.28 -2.76
C ALA A 17 8.52 -21.06 -1.38
N SER A 18 8.76 -21.97 -0.44
CA SER A 18 8.04 -22.07 0.85
C SER A 18 8.86 -21.63 2.07
N LYS A 19 10.17 -21.34 1.92
CA LYS A 19 11.09 -20.99 3.02
C LYS A 19 12.00 -19.77 2.80
N SER A 20 11.85 -19.01 1.70
CA SER A 20 12.64 -17.80 1.40
C SER A 20 11.85 -16.80 0.53
N ASP A 21 12.47 -15.66 0.16
CA ASP A 21 11.84 -14.49 -0.48
C ASP A 21 11.25 -14.69 -1.90
N ASP A 22 11.37 -15.87 -2.52
CA ASP A 22 10.94 -16.17 -3.90
C ASP A 22 9.40 -16.18 -4.15
N LYS A 23 8.63 -15.42 -3.38
CA LYS A 23 7.20 -15.19 -3.60
C LYS A 23 6.96 -14.20 -4.73
N ARG A 24 6.91 -14.75 -5.95
CA ARG A 24 6.60 -14.04 -7.21
C ARG A 24 5.54 -12.94 -7.04
N HIS A 25 5.92 -11.72 -7.38
CA HIS A 25 5.07 -10.54 -7.27
C HIS A 25 4.15 -10.45 -8.48
N LEU A 26 2.85 -10.29 -8.24
CA LEU A 26 1.82 -10.25 -9.28
C LEU A 26 1.31 -8.82 -9.49
N PHE A 27 1.45 -8.34 -10.72
CA PHE A 27 1.06 -7.01 -11.18
C PHE A 27 -0.26 -7.08 -11.96
N SER A 28 -1.17 -6.15 -11.68
CA SER A 28 -2.40 -5.98 -12.46
C SER A 28 -2.13 -5.14 -13.71
N PRO A 29 -2.89 -5.34 -14.80
CA PRO A 29 -2.86 -4.47 -15.97
C PRO A 29 -3.16 -3.00 -15.66
N PRO A 30 -2.65 -2.05 -16.48
CA PRO A 30 -3.04 -0.64 -16.40
C PRO A 30 -4.56 -0.46 -16.50
N LYS A 31 -5.11 0.51 -15.77
CA LYS A 31 -6.51 0.95 -15.94
C LYS A 31 -6.71 1.83 -17.18
N ASP A 32 -5.67 2.52 -17.61
CA ASP A 32 -5.66 3.33 -18.82
C ASP A 32 -5.82 2.44 -20.07
N ALA A 33 -6.74 2.80 -20.96
CA ALA A 33 -7.09 1.99 -22.12
C ALA A 33 -5.95 1.90 -23.15
N ALA A 34 -5.19 2.98 -23.36
CA ALA A 34 -4.07 2.97 -24.30
C ALA A 34 -2.95 2.05 -23.82
N ARG A 35 -2.55 2.15 -22.55
CA ARG A 35 -1.52 1.28 -21.95
C ARG A 35 -2.01 -0.14 -21.70
N LEU A 36 -3.30 -0.35 -21.45
CA LEU A 36 -3.89 -1.68 -21.47
C LEU A 36 -3.70 -2.31 -22.86
N LYS A 37 -3.98 -1.58 -23.95
CA LYS A 37 -3.76 -2.02 -25.33
C LYS A 37 -2.28 -2.31 -25.66
N VAL A 38 -1.34 -1.54 -25.08
CA VAL A 38 0.10 -1.83 -25.20
C VAL A 38 0.47 -3.15 -24.51
N TRP A 39 0.02 -3.39 -23.26
CA TRP A 39 0.22 -4.68 -22.58
C TRP A 39 -0.47 -5.83 -23.31
N GLU A 40 -1.67 -5.60 -23.84
CA GLU A 40 -2.45 -6.55 -24.62
C GLU A 40 -1.75 -7.03 -25.89
N ASN A 41 -0.98 -6.16 -26.55
CA ASN A 41 -0.19 -6.50 -27.74
C ASN A 41 1.14 -7.19 -27.37
N ALA A 42 1.67 -6.89 -26.19
CA ALA A 42 2.98 -7.37 -25.75
C ALA A 42 2.97 -8.79 -25.14
N ILE A 43 1.79 -9.39 -24.84
CA ILE A 43 1.66 -10.77 -24.37
C ILE A 43 1.51 -11.73 -25.58
N PRO A 44 2.53 -12.52 -25.96
CA PRO A 44 2.47 -13.37 -27.14
C PRO A 44 1.48 -14.53 -26.98
N GLY A 45 0.75 -14.87 -28.04
CA GLY A 45 -0.10 -16.08 -28.09
C GLY A 45 -1.28 -16.09 -27.11
N LYS A 46 -1.70 -14.93 -26.57
CA LYS A 46 -2.88 -14.84 -25.71
C LYS A 46 -4.14 -15.33 -26.44
N LYS A 47 -5.06 -15.97 -25.71
CA LYS A 47 -6.40 -16.37 -26.20
C LYS A 47 -7.53 -15.73 -25.37
N PHE A 48 -7.26 -14.56 -24.79
CA PHE A 48 -8.15 -13.85 -23.88
C PHE A 48 -7.95 -12.33 -23.98
N THR A 49 -8.99 -11.57 -23.68
CA THR A 49 -8.92 -10.11 -23.49
C THR A 49 -8.42 -9.80 -22.09
N LEU A 50 -7.44 -8.91 -21.97
CA LEU A 50 -6.82 -8.54 -20.71
C LEU A 50 -7.75 -7.64 -19.89
N THR A 51 -7.97 -8.00 -18.62
CA THR A 51 -8.88 -7.28 -17.71
C THR A 51 -8.28 -7.21 -16.31
N SER A 52 -8.86 -6.40 -15.41
CA SER A 52 -8.44 -6.28 -14.00
C SER A 52 -8.45 -7.57 -13.18
N LYS A 53 -9.06 -8.66 -13.69
CA LYS A 53 -9.03 -10.00 -13.08
C LYS A 53 -7.75 -10.78 -13.42
N HIS A 54 -6.98 -10.33 -14.40
CA HIS A 54 -5.73 -10.95 -14.85
C HIS A 54 -4.51 -10.32 -14.15
N TYR A 55 -3.39 -11.05 -14.13
CA TYR A 55 -2.14 -10.64 -13.48
C TYR A 55 -0.92 -11.18 -14.24
N LEU A 56 0.19 -10.45 -14.25
CA LEU A 56 1.49 -10.92 -14.72
C LEU A 56 2.50 -10.97 -13.55
N CYS A 57 3.39 -11.97 -13.52
CA CYS A 57 4.47 -12.01 -12.52
C CYS A 57 5.71 -11.22 -12.94
N ASP A 58 6.58 -10.93 -11.96
CA ASP A 58 7.90 -10.31 -12.09
C ASP A 58 8.76 -10.83 -13.24
N LEU A 59 8.72 -12.14 -13.53
CA LEU A 59 9.44 -12.77 -14.65
C LEU A 59 9.09 -12.23 -16.05
N HIS A 60 8.06 -11.39 -16.20
CA HIS A 60 7.63 -10.85 -17.48
C HIS A 60 8.07 -9.39 -17.75
N PHE A 61 8.71 -8.73 -16.78
CA PHE A 61 9.16 -7.34 -16.88
C PHE A 61 10.68 -7.25 -16.70
N GLN A 62 11.29 -6.17 -17.19
CA GLN A 62 12.71 -5.93 -16.87
C GLN A 62 12.87 -5.71 -15.35
N PRO A 63 14.00 -6.13 -14.74
CA PRO A 63 14.29 -5.81 -13.34
C PRO A 63 14.21 -4.31 -13.06
N ASP A 64 14.67 -3.48 -14.01
CA ASP A 64 14.63 -2.03 -13.92
C ASP A 64 13.21 -1.43 -14.01
N ASP A 65 12.25 -2.13 -14.60
CA ASP A 65 10.84 -1.71 -14.63
C ASP A 65 10.12 -1.97 -13.29
N ILE A 66 10.75 -2.70 -12.38
CA ILE A 66 10.17 -3.12 -11.10
C ILE A 66 10.77 -2.29 -9.96
N ASN A 67 9.96 -1.43 -9.34
CA ASN A 67 10.35 -0.80 -8.08
C ASN A 67 10.28 -1.85 -6.96
N ARG A 68 11.46 -2.37 -6.57
CA ARG A 68 11.64 -3.32 -5.45
C ARG A 68 11.78 -2.63 -4.10
N HIS A 69 12.29 -1.39 -4.08
CA HIS A 69 12.50 -0.60 -2.87
C HIS A 69 11.67 0.69 -2.88
N TYR A 70 11.41 1.26 -1.71
CA TYR A 70 11.19 2.69 -1.56
C TYR A 70 12.55 3.38 -1.41
N SER A 71 12.76 4.50 -2.10
CA SER A 71 13.93 5.35 -1.94
C SER A 71 13.57 6.60 -1.15
N HIS A 72 14.20 6.80 -0.01
CA HIS A 72 14.04 7.99 0.82
C HIS A 72 15.39 8.69 0.97
N ILE A 73 15.44 10.01 0.79
CA ILE A 73 16.64 10.80 1.09
C ILE A 73 16.49 11.30 2.53
N ILE A 74 17.37 10.86 3.42
CA ILE A 74 17.44 11.33 4.81
C ILE A 74 18.83 11.93 5.02
N ASN A 75 18.91 13.18 5.45
CA ASN A 75 20.16 13.93 5.64
C ASN A 75 21.09 13.90 4.42
N GLY A 76 20.52 13.91 3.20
CA GLY A 76 21.26 13.80 1.93
C GLY A 76 21.64 12.37 1.52
N GLN A 77 21.48 11.37 2.38
CA GLN A 77 21.77 9.96 2.09
C GLN A 77 20.52 9.23 1.58
N THR A 78 20.63 8.57 0.43
CA THR A 78 19.55 7.73 -0.13
C THR A 78 19.50 6.39 0.60
N ILE A 79 18.46 6.18 1.40
CA ILE A 79 18.12 4.91 2.04
C ILE A 79 17.13 4.15 1.14
N LEU A 80 17.39 2.86 0.94
CA LEU A 80 16.50 1.93 0.24
C LEU A 80 15.81 1.02 1.25
N ILE A 81 14.47 0.91 1.17
CA ILE A 81 13.66 0.06 2.05
C ILE A 81 12.86 -0.93 1.20
N ASP A 82 12.99 -2.23 1.46
CA ASP A 82 12.31 -3.28 0.70
C ASP A 82 10.78 -3.16 0.69
N ARG A 83 10.18 -3.35 -0.49
CA ARG A 83 8.73 -3.40 -0.67
C ARG A 83 8.22 -4.83 -0.51
N GLY A 84 7.48 -5.08 0.58
CA GLY A 84 6.72 -6.33 0.77
C GLY A 84 5.70 -6.63 -0.35
N GLN A 85 5.37 -5.66 -1.20
CA GLN A 85 4.86 -5.90 -2.55
C GLN A 85 5.52 -4.94 -3.55
N TRP A 86 6.32 -5.48 -4.48
CA TRP A 86 6.90 -4.71 -5.58
C TRP A 86 5.82 -4.02 -6.44
N THR A 87 6.17 -2.91 -7.09
CA THR A 87 5.28 -2.16 -8.00
C THR A 87 6.02 -1.75 -9.26
N LEU A 88 5.40 -1.85 -10.43
CA LEU A 88 6.01 -1.40 -11.68
C LEU A 88 6.22 0.12 -11.72
N LYS A 89 7.20 0.56 -12.53
CA LYS A 89 7.33 1.97 -12.96
C LYS A 89 6.14 2.39 -13.81
N LYS A 90 5.90 3.70 -13.89
CA LYS A 90 4.71 4.27 -14.54
C LYS A 90 4.48 3.68 -15.93
N ASP A 91 5.54 3.57 -16.74
CA ASP A 91 5.44 3.28 -18.17
C ASP A 91 5.86 1.84 -18.55
N ALA A 92 6.14 0.99 -17.57
CA ALA A 92 6.55 -0.41 -17.76
C ALA A 92 5.60 -1.22 -18.67
N VAL A 93 6.18 -2.11 -19.48
CA VAL A 93 5.49 -3.01 -20.42
C VAL A 93 6.05 -4.42 -20.26
N PRO A 94 5.23 -5.48 -20.22
CA PRO A 94 5.76 -6.83 -20.14
C PRO A 94 6.47 -7.19 -21.46
N CYS A 95 7.67 -7.74 -21.38
CA CYS A 95 8.54 -7.99 -22.53
C CYS A 95 9.31 -9.32 -22.46
N LEU A 96 9.29 -10.02 -21.32
CA LEU A 96 10.02 -11.29 -21.13
C LEU A 96 9.06 -12.49 -21.18
N PHE A 97 9.08 -13.23 -22.28
CA PHE A 97 8.20 -14.40 -22.49
C PHE A 97 9.00 -15.63 -22.97
N PRO A 98 9.85 -16.23 -22.12
CA PRO A 98 10.78 -17.30 -22.50
C PRO A 98 10.13 -18.63 -22.93
N ASN A 99 8.80 -18.74 -22.83
CA ASN A 99 8.02 -19.92 -23.25
C ASN A 99 7.01 -19.57 -24.37
N ALA A 100 7.17 -18.45 -25.07
CA ALA A 100 6.38 -18.13 -26.25
C ALA A 100 6.90 -18.90 -27.48
N PRO A 101 6.02 -19.33 -28.41
CA PRO A 101 6.47 -19.87 -29.69
C PRO A 101 7.12 -18.76 -30.52
N GLU A 102 8.31 -19.03 -31.05
CA GLU A 102 9.06 -18.06 -31.87
C GLU A 102 8.40 -17.85 -33.24
N HIS A 103 7.90 -16.64 -33.49
CA HIS A 103 7.76 -16.11 -34.84
C HIS A 103 8.24 -14.65 -34.87
N PRO A 104 9.05 -14.24 -35.87
CA PRO A 104 9.89 -13.06 -35.73
C PRO A 104 9.24 -11.76 -36.22
N SER A 105 9.32 -10.73 -35.37
CA SER A 105 9.37 -9.32 -35.80
C SER A 105 10.77 -8.78 -35.51
N LYS A 106 11.38 -8.11 -36.50
CA LYS A 106 12.84 -7.83 -36.51
C LYS A 106 13.31 -6.91 -35.37
N PRO A 107 14.52 -7.11 -34.82
CA PRO A 107 15.08 -6.24 -33.80
C PRO A 107 15.62 -4.94 -34.38
N THR A 108 15.33 -3.81 -33.73
CA THR A 108 16.00 -2.52 -33.96
C THR A 108 16.65 -2.02 -32.66
N ALA A 109 17.76 -2.64 -32.30
CA ALA A 109 18.63 -2.12 -31.25
C ALA A 109 19.42 -0.91 -31.74
N LYS A 110 19.43 0.19 -30.97
CA LYS A 110 20.66 0.81 -30.44
C LYS A 110 20.38 1.94 -29.45
N SER A 111 21.15 1.94 -28.37
CA SER A 111 21.33 3.10 -27.47
C SER A 111 22.28 4.11 -28.11
N SER A 112 22.07 5.43 -27.92
CA SER A 112 23.01 6.31 -27.16
C SER A 112 22.72 7.83 -27.30
N LYS A 113 23.18 8.59 -26.29
CA LYS A 113 23.64 10.02 -26.31
C LYS A 113 22.70 11.18 -26.74
N ARG A 114 22.24 11.90 -25.71
CA ARG A 114 22.44 13.36 -25.45
C ARG A 114 22.23 14.44 -26.54
N LYS A 115 21.16 15.24 -26.31
CA LYS A 115 21.17 16.69 -25.92
C LYS A 115 21.36 17.80 -26.98
N ALA A 116 20.30 18.64 -27.11
CA ALA A 116 20.25 20.05 -27.61
C ALA A 116 20.52 20.25 -29.14
N LEU A 117 20.09 21.33 -29.81
CA LEU A 117 19.73 22.71 -29.40
C LEU A 117 18.80 23.39 -30.45
N ALA A 118 18.17 24.54 -30.12
CA ALA A 118 17.49 25.54 -30.98
C ALA A 118 16.38 25.05 -31.96
N ASP A 119 15.14 25.57 -32.00
CA ASP A 119 14.63 26.97 -32.00
C ASP A 119 14.75 27.71 -33.34
N ARG A 120 13.62 27.77 -34.08
CA ARG A 120 13.09 28.98 -34.74
C ARG A 120 11.63 28.77 -35.17
N SER A 121 10.93 29.87 -35.45
CA SER A 121 9.46 29.97 -35.48
C SER A 121 8.91 30.76 -36.70
N VAL A 122 7.62 31.14 -36.66
CA VAL A 122 6.88 32.02 -37.61
C VAL A 122 6.31 31.32 -38.88
N ALA A 123 5.06 31.55 -39.35
CA ALA A 123 3.79 31.99 -38.73
C ALA A 123 2.58 31.85 -39.72
N GLN A 124 1.36 32.16 -39.24
CA GLN A 124 0.16 32.62 -39.99
C GLN A 124 -0.71 31.60 -40.78
N ALA A 125 -1.95 32.04 -41.08
CA ALA A 125 -3.15 31.31 -41.55
C ALA A 125 -4.19 32.36 -42.06
N PRO A 126 -5.49 32.06 -42.36
CA PRO A 126 -6.16 30.79 -42.70
C PRO A 126 -6.45 30.78 -44.23
N PRO A 127 -7.66 30.90 -44.86
CA PRO A 127 -9.09 30.85 -44.45
C PRO A 127 -9.64 29.38 -44.56
N THR A 128 -10.88 28.96 -44.91
CA THR A 128 -12.10 29.57 -45.50
C THR A 128 -13.36 28.70 -45.19
N SER A 129 -14.54 29.13 -45.65
CA SER A 129 -15.88 28.48 -45.60
C SER A 129 -15.95 27.09 -46.29
N VAL A 130 -17.03 26.28 -46.21
CA VAL A 130 -18.43 26.52 -46.65
C VAL A 130 -19.49 25.93 -45.68
N THR A 131 -20.70 26.47 -45.74
CA THR A 131 -21.95 26.13 -45.01
C THR A 131 -22.57 24.78 -45.36
N HIS A 132 -23.49 24.27 -44.51
CA HIS A 132 -24.90 24.10 -44.89
C HIS A 132 -25.85 23.95 -43.68
N ASP A 133 -27.08 24.42 -43.87
CA ASP A 133 -28.22 24.40 -42.94
C ASP A 133 -28.87 23.02 -42.73
N VAL A 134 -29.65 22.88 -41.64
CA VAL A 134 -31.11 22.64 -41.71
C VAL A 134 -31.75 22.69 -40.30
N THR A 135 -32.53 23.76 -40.10
CA THR A 135 -33.81 23.86 -39.36
C THR A 135 -33.91 23.41 -37.89
N ILE A 136 -34.32 24.39 -37.06
CA ILE A 136 -34.78 24.28 -35.66
C ILE A 136 -36.26 23.84 -35.61
N THR A 137 -36.64 23.09 -34.58
CA THR A 137 -37.99 23.16 -33.99
C THR A 137 -37.89 23.13 -32.46
N ASP A 138 -38.17 24.26 -31.84
CA ASP A 138 -38.47 24.47 -30.41
C ASP A 138 -39.82 23.78 -30.07
N GLU A 139 -40.32 23.58 -28.83
CA GLU A 139 -39.97 23.91 -27.43
C GLU A 139 -40.94 23.03 -26.54
N PRO A 140 -41.14 23.19 -25.20
CA PRO A 140 -40.36 23.87 -24.17
C PRO A 140 -40.14 23.07 -22.85
N GLU A 141 -39.36 23.71 -21.95
CA GLU A 141 -39.48 23.75 -20.47
C GLU A 141 -39.71 22.49 -19.62
N ALA A 142 -38.74 22.23 -18.73
CA ALA A 142 -38.99 22.09 -17.29
C ALA A 142 -37.70 22.47 -16.52
N ASP A 143 -37.83 23.31 -15.49
CA ASP A 143 -36.72 23.93 -14.75
C ASP A 143 -35.94 22.93 -13.86
N ASP A 144 -34.65 23.23 -13.63
CA ASP A 144 -34.21 23.63 -12.27
C ASP A 144 -32.82 24.31 -12.30
N GLU A 145 -32.72 25.53 -11.77
CA GLU A 145 -31.44 26.13 -11.36
C GLU A 145 -31.15 25.76 -9.90
N ASP A 146 -30.14 24.94 -9.63
CA ASP A 146 -29.33 25.16 -8.43
C ASP A 146 -27.86 24.80 -8.61
N SER A 147 -27.02 25.68 -8.06
CA SER A 147 -25.66 25.45 -7.60
C SER A 147 -24.80 24.48 -8.41
N ASN A 148 -24.00 25.09 -9.28
CA ASN A 148 -22.59 24.73 -9.43
C ASN A 148 -21.89 24.80 -8.05
N ARG A 149 -22.10 23.78 -7.22
CA ARG A 149 -21.52 23.64 -5.88
C ARG A 149 -20.06 23.27 -6.02
N THR A 150 -19.24 24.27 -6.33
CA THR A 150 -17.79 24.23 -6.12
C THR A 150 -17.55 23.83 -4.67
N ASP A 151 -17.15 22.57 -4.46
CA ASP A 151 -16.86 21.99 -3.15
C ASP A 151 -15.60 22.67 -2.60
N THR A 152 -15.80 23.88 -2.07
CA THR A 152 -14.78 24.83 -1.61
C THR A 152 -14.31 24.39 -0.23
N ARG A 153 -13.77 23.18 -0.23
CA ARG A 153 -13.31 22.41 0.90
C ARG A 153 -12.04 23.08 1.41
N THR A 154 -12.10 23.64 2.64
CA THR A 154 -10.95 24.25 3.30
C THR A 154 -9.75 23.34 3.18
N ASN A 155 -8.66 23.90 2.66
CA ASN A 155 -7.49 23.15 2.27
C ASN A 155 -6.68 22.81 3.54
N VAL A 156 -5.88 21.75 3.50
CA VAL A 156 -5.07 21.34 4.65
C VAL A 156 -4.06 22.43 5.03
N SER A 157 -3.68 23.31 4.09
CA SER A 157 -2.94 24.55 4.33
C SER A 157 -3.56 25.43 5.41
N ASP A 158 -4.88 25.44 5.51
CA ASP A 158 -5.65 26.43 6.27
C ASP A 158 -5.62 26.00 7.74
N ILE A 159 -5.98 24.73 8.00
CA ILE A 159 -5.79 24.05 9.29
C ILE A 159 -4.32 24.14 9.76
N CYS A 160 -3.35 23.95 8.86
CA CYS A 160 -1.93 24.01 9.20
C CYS A 160 -1.44 25.45 9.50
N SER A 161 -2.15 26.47 9.03
CA SER A 161 -1.89 27.90 9.31
C SER A 161 -2.58 28.35 10.60
N GLU A 162 -3.84 27.94 10.82
CA GLU A 162 -4.58 28.18 12.06
C GLU A 162 -3.83 27.63 13.28
N ILE A 163 -3.16 26.48 13.14
CA ILE A 163 -2.13 26.03 14.08
C ILE A 163 -0.92 26.95 13.93
N SER A 164 -0.94 28.13 14.54
CA SER A 164 0.16 29.12 14.48
C SER A 164 1.23 28.94 15.57
N GLY A 165 1.01 28.08 16.57
CA GLY A 165 1.93 27.88 17.71
C GLY A 165 3.09 26.90 17.46
N THR A 166 4.02 26.80 18.41
CA THR A 166 5.00 25.70 18.52
C THR A 166 4.53 24.56 19.42
N ARG A 167 3.41 24.75 20.13
CA ARG A 167 2.75 23.75 20.98
C ARG A 167 1.44 23.29 20.33
N SER A 168 1.00 22.08 20.65
CA SER A 168 -0.31 21.58 20.26
C SER A 168 -1.43 22.42 20.89
N PRO A 169 -2.50 22.78 20.16
CA PRO A 169 -3.74 23.30 20.74
C PRO A 169 -4.58 22.18 21.40
N PHE A 170 -4.27 20.91 21.13
CA PHE A 170 -5.01 19.74 21.62
C PHE A 170 -4.30 19.10 22.82
N GLU A 171 -5.05 18.85 23.89
CA GLU A 171 -4.51 18.38 25.17
C GLU A 171 -3.85 17.00 25.08
N GLY A 172 -2.75 16.81 25.81
CA GLY A 172 -2.02 15.54 25.87
C GLY A 172 -1.35 15.10 24.56
N TRP A 173 -1.43 15.90 23.49
CA TRP A 173 -0.71 15.70 22.24
C TRP A 173 0.46 16.69 22.12
N SER A 174 1.59 16.22 21.60
CA SER A 174 2.72 17.04 21.17
C SER A 174 2.61 17.36 19.68
N LEU A 175 3.17 18.49 19.25
CA LEU A 175 3.11 19.00 17.88
C LEU A 175 4.52 19.07 17.26
N GLN A 176 4.65 18.66 16.01
CA GLN A 176 5.83 18.91 15.18
C GLN A 176 5.39 19.23 13.74
N ARG A 177 5.94 20.32 13.16
CA ARG A 177 5.92 20.54 11.70
C ARG A 177 7.16 19.91 11.07
N THR A 178 7.07 19.46 9.83
CA THR A 178 8.22 19.00 9.04
C THR A 178 8.52 19.96 7.89
N PRO A 179 9.74 19.94 7.29
CA PRO A 179 10.09 20.78 6.14
C PRO A 179 9.23 20.54 4.89
N GLU A 180 8.55 19.39 4.80
CA GLU A 180 7.63 19.02 3.72
C GLU A 180 6.19 19.52 3.97
N ASP A 181 6.01 20.44 4.92
CA ASP A 181 4.72 20.96 5.40
C ASP A 181 3.74 19.87 5.89
N HIS A 182 4.28 18.78 6.44
CA HIS A 182 3.48 17.83 7.19
C HIS A 182 3.33 18.31 8.64
N VAL A 183 2.16 18.09 9.23
CA VAL A 183 1.91 18.35 10.66
C VAL A 183 1.73 17.02 11.37
N ILE A 184 2.53 16.77 12.38
CA ILE A 184 2.53 15.54 13.18
C ILE A 184 2.05 15.88 14.60
N PHE A 185 0.93 15.28 14.97
CA PHE A 185 0.51 15.16 16.37
C PHE A 185 1.02 13.84 16.92
N TYR A 186 1.67 13.82 18.09
CA TYR A 186 2.22 12.60 18.65
C TYR A 186 2.14 12.55 20.19
N LYS A 187 2.18 11.33 20.75
CA LYS A 187 2.31 11.11 22.19
C LYS A 187 3.61 10.33 22.46
N LEU A 188 4.40 10.81 23.42
CA LEU A 188 5.60 10.14 23.90
C LEU A 188 5.30 9.37 25.18
N VAL A 189 5.98 8.23 25.37
CA VAL A 189 6.11 7.57 26.67
C VAL A 189 7.56 7.16 26.87
N GLU A 190 8.11 7.48 28.03
CA GLU A 190 9.37 6.95 28.51
C GLU A 190 9.14 5.65 29.30
N LYS A 191 10.02 4.67 29.11
CA LYS A 191 10.15 3.50 29.99
C LYS A 191 11.63 3.20 30.19
N GLN A 192 12.08 3.13 31.45
CA GLN A 192 13.46 2.77 31.79
C GLN A 192 14.52 3.64 31.06
N GLY A 193 14.30 4.95 30.95
CA GLY A 193 15.16 5.88 30.20
C GLY A 193 14.96 5.89 28.67
N VAL A 194 14.15 4.98 28.12
CA VAL A 194 13.89 4.88 26.68
C VAL A 194 12.59 5.61 26.33
N VAL A 195 12.71 6.74 25.63
CA VAL A 195 11.57 7.51 25.08
C VAL A 195 11.09 6.88 23.77
N SER A 196 9.77 6.74 23.61
CA SER A 196 9.14 6.14 22.43
C SER A 196 7.84 6.84 22.01
N VAL A 197 7.56 6.88 20.70
CA VAL A 197 6.29 7.39 20.16
C VAL A 197 5.21 6.31 20.27
N THR A 198 4.21 6.52 21.12
CA THR A 198 3.14 5.54 21.36
C THR A 198 2.00 5.68 20.36
N ARG A 199 1.62 6.92 20.02
CA ARG A 199 0.71 7.27 18.92
C ARG A 199 1.31 8.44 18.13
N ALA A 200 1.07 8.47 16.82
CA ALA A 200 1.18 9.69 16.03
C ALA A 200 0.10 9.74 14.93
N VAL A 201 -0.32 10.95 14.58
CA VAL A 201 -1.24 11.28 13.49
C VAL A 201 -0.57 12.35 12.63
N THR A 202 -0.30 12.03 11.37
CA THR A 202 0.31 12.94 10.40
C THR A 202 -0.72 13.44 9.39
N LEU A 203 -0.87 14.75 9.32
CA LEU A 203 -1.58 15.48 8.27
C LEU A 203 -0.59 15.83 7.15
N ARG A 204 -1.07 15.84 5.91
CA ARG A 204 -0.29 16.16 4.71
C ARG A 204 -1.14 16.96 3.74
N LYS A 205 -0.51 17.85 2.96
CA LYS A 205 -1.14 18.74 1.97
C LYS A 205 -2.05 18.00 0.95
N ASP A 206 -1.79 16.72 0.66
CA ASP A 206 -2.57 15.89 -0.28
C ASP A 206 -3.74 15.11 0.36
N LEU A 207 -3.99 15.30 1.67
CA LEU A 207 -5.04 14.67 2.48
C LEU A 207 -5.15 13.13 2.39
N PRO A 208 -4.10 12.40 2.81
CA PRO A 208 -4.27 11.08 3.41
C PRO A 208 -3.66 11.08 4.81
N LEU A 209 -4.53 11.21 5.82
CA LEU A 209 -4.21 11.11 7.25
C LEU A 209 -3.51 9.78 7.54
N VAL A 210 -2.33 9.86 8.17
CA VAL A 210 -1.53 8.68 8.52
C VAL A 210 -1.50 8.52 10.03
N VAL A 211 -2.20 7.51 10.55
CA VAL A 211 -2.09 7.12 11.96
C VAL A 211 -0.99 6.07 12.12
N SER A 212 -0.16 6.21 13.15
CA SER A 212 0.80 5.19 13.58
C SER A 212 0.76 4.96 15.09
N VAL A 213 1.10 3.75 15.52
CA VAL A 213 1.09 3.30 16.92
C VAL A 213 2.34 2.45 17.17
N GLY A 214 3.14 2.81 18.18
CA GLY A 214 4.40 2.11 18.48
C GLY A 214 5.32 1.98 17.27
N GLY A 215 5.48 3.07 16.50
CA GLY A 215 6.27 3.08 15.25
C GLY A 215 5.65 2.36 14.05
N LYS A 216 4.42 1.83 14.15
CA LYS A 216 3.76 1.11 13.05
C LYS A 216 2.58 1.85 12.45
N LEU A 217 2.53 1.92 11.12
CA LEU A 217 1.36 2.36 10.38
C LEU A 217 0.12 1.54 10.76
N VAL A 218 -0.93 2.23 11.17
CA VAL A 218 -2.25 1.65 11.41
C VAL A 218 -3.02 1.64 10.08
N PRO A 219 -3.59 0.51 9.64
CA PRO A 219 -4.38 0.47 8.40
C PRO A 219 -5.58 1.45 8.48
N GLU A 220 -5.87 2.19 7.42
CA GLU A 220 -6.93 3.22 7.44
C GLU A 220 -8.33 2.65 7.77
N ALA A 221 -8.58 1.39 7.44
CA ALA A 221 -9.79 0.65 7.82
C ALA A 221 -9.96 0.40 9.33
N SER A 222 -9.00 0.82 10.16
CA SER A 222 -9.04 0.72 11.63
C SER A 222 -9.65 1.96 12.30
N TYR A 223 -9.75 3.09 11.56
CA TYR A 223 -10.17 4.39 12.08
C TYR A 223 -11.03 5.23 11.10
N ARG A 224 -11.41 4.66 9.95
CA ARG A 224 -12.48 5.22 9.11
C ARG A 224 -13.85 4.93 9.72
N SER A 225 -14.77 5.89 9.62
CA SER A 225 -16.20 5.61 9.79
C SER A 225 -16.68 4.58 8.77
N ARG A 226 -17.72 3.80 9.11
CA ARG A 226 -18.41 2.93 8.15
C ARG A 226 -19.08 3.69 7.00
N SER A 227 -19.36 4.98 7.18
CA SER A 227 -20.05 5.83 6.21
C SER A 227 -19.12 6.52 5.19
N THR A 228 -17.80 6.58 5.42
CA THR A 228 -16.89 7.39 4.59
C THR A 228 -15.69 6.60 4.05
N THR A 229 -15.33 6.89 2.79
CA THR A 229 -14.23 6.22 2.07
C THR A 229 -12.84 6.75 2.43
N ARG A 230 -12.76 7.87 3.16
CA ARG A 230 -11.61 8.43 3.89
C ARG A 230 -12.15 9.23 5.09
N PRO A 231 -11.36 9.47 6.16
CA PRO A 231 -11.68 10.55 7.07
C PRO A 231 -11.51 11.88 6.31
N CYS A 232 -12.57 12.69 6.27
CA CYS A 232 -12.46 14.09 5.87
C CYS A 232 -12.19 14.89 7.14
N ILE A 233 -11.22 15.79 7.09
CA ILE A 233 -10.95 16.77 8.14
C ILE A 233 -10.67 18.09 7.41
N SER A 234 -11.60 19.02 7.57
CA SER A 234 -11.69 20.33 6.94
C SER A 234 -11.65 21.47 7.97
N THR A 235 -11.68 21.16 9.27
CA THR A 235 -11.65 22.13 10.39
C THR A 235 -10.77 21.65 11.55
N LEU A 236 -10.34 22.57 12.42
CA LEU A 236 -9.64 22.20 13.66
C LEU A 236 -10.49 21.38 14.64
N GLU A 237 -11.81 21.55 14.65
CA GLU A 237 -12.69 20.80 15.55
C GLU A 237 -12.88 19.34 15.08
N GLU A 238 -13.02 19.11 13.77
CA GLU A 238 -12.96 17.76 13.21
C GLU A 238 -11.61 17.08 13.48
N LEU A 239 -10.51 17.85 13.47
CA LEU A 239 -9.19 17.36 13.83
C LEU A 239 -9.11 16.98 15.32
N ARG A 240 -9.63 17.82 16.22
CA ARG A 240 -9.70 17.53 17.66
C ARG A 240 -10.48 16.24 17.92
N VAL A 241 -11.70 16.15 17.40
CA VAL A 241 -12.57 14.97 17.54
C VAL A 241 -11.91 13.71 16.97
N PHE A 242 -11.17 13.82 15.86
CA PHE A 242 -10.40 12.69 15.33
C PHE A 242 -9.23 12.28 16.24
N LEU A 243 -8.47 13.24 16.79
CA LEU A 243 -7.38 12.95 17.72
C LEU A 243 -7.89 12.31 19.02
N ASP A 244 -8.99 12.81 19.57
CA ASP A 244 -9.65 12.26 20.76
C ASP A 244 -10.17 10.83 20.48
N TYR A 245 -10.76 10.59 19.32
CA TYR A 245 -11.16 9.24 18.88
C TYR A 245 -9.94 8.31 18.77
N ILE A 246 -8.85 8.73 18.11
CA ILE A 246 -7.62 7.94 17.97
C ILE A 246 -6.96 7.64 19.32
N ASP A 247 -7.09 8.51 20.33
CA ASP A 247 -6.61 8.23 21.68
C ASP A 247 -7.56 7.31 22.49
N SER A 248 -8.87 7.38 22.26
CA SER A 248 -9.85 6.47 22.89
C SER A 248 -9.66 5.01 22.47
N LEU A 249 -9.15 4.77 21.25
CA LEU A 249 -8.91 3.42 20.73
C LEU A 249 -7.78 2.71 21.50
N LYS A 250 -8.00 1.44 21.82
CA LYS A 250 -7.06 0.61 22.58
C LYS A 250 -6.08 -0.09 21.62
N VAL A 251 -4.82 -0.16 22.03
CA VAL A 251 -3.81 -0.95 21.31
C VAL A 251 -4.04 -2.43 21.59
N CYS A 252 -4.28 -3.21 20.54
CA CYS A 252 -4.58 -4.64 20.64
C CYS A 252 -3.41 -5.41 21.28
N ALA A 253 -3.66 -6.00 22.46
CA ALA A 253 -2.71 -6.74 23.29
C ALA A 253 -2.34 -8.15 22.78
N GLY A 254 -2.52 -8.39 21.47
CA GLY A 254 -1.95 -9.50 20.69
C GLY A 254 -1.88 -10.87 21.38
N CYS A 255 -0.71 -11.47 21.33
CA CYS A 255 -0.27 -12.62 22.12
C CYS A 255 1.19 -12.33 22.56
N PRO A 256 1.45 -12.05 23.86
CA PRO A 256 2.81 -11.79 24.34
C PRO A 256 3.77 -12.94 24.03
N LEU A 257 4.96 -12.62 23.51
CA LEU A 257 5.97 -13.60 23.07
C LEU A 257 6.48 -14.46 24.23
N GLU A 258 6.61 -13.87 25.42
CA GLU A 258 7.00 -14.53 26.67
C GLU A 258 6.12 -15.74 27.05
N LEU A 259 4.87 -15.78 26.57
CA LEU A 259 3.90 -16.84 26.84
C LEU A 259 3.88 -17.94 25.77
N PHE A 260 4.66 -17.77 24.68
CA PHE A 260 4.66 -18.63 23.50
C PHE A 260 6.09 -18.80 22.96
N GLN A 261 6.93 -19.46 23.77
CA GLN A 261 8.38 -19.52 23.56
C GLN A 261 8.79 -20.60 22.55
N THR A 262 8.02 -21.69 22.38
CA THR A 262 8.28 -22.67 21.31
C THR A 262 7.76 -22.17 19.96
N VAL A 263 6.74 -21.31 19.95
CA VAL A 263 6.14 -20.73 18.74
C VAL A 263 7.05 -19.67 18.10
N THR A 264 8.10 -20.13 17.43
CA THR A 264 9.04 -19.31 16.64
C THR A 264 8.45 -18.79 15.33
N THR A 265 7.47 -19.49 14.73
CA THR A 265 6.92 -19.14 13.41
C THR A 265 5.41 -19.29 13.29
N SER A 266 4.78 -18.43 12.47
CA SER A 266 3.35 -18.49 12.20
C SER A 266 2.95 -18.11 10.77
N THR A 267 2.11 -18.95 10.16
CA THR A 267 1.48 -18.67 8.86
C THR A 267 0.41 -17.58 8.97
N THR A 268 -0.25 -17.43 10.12
CA THR A 268 -1.40 -16.52 10.32
C THR A 268 -1.08 -15.25 11.13
N ALA A 269 0.04 -15.22 11.84
CA ALA A 269 0.49 -14.11 12.69
C ALA A 269 1.92 -13.67 12.38
N VAL A 270 2.31 -12.50 12.89
CA VAL A 270 3.66 -11.92 12.80
C VAL A 270 4.08 -11.48 14.20
N GLY A 271 5.29 -11.86 14.61
CA GLY A 271 5.95 -11.37 15.83
C GLY A 271 6.54 -9.99 15.59
N ASN A 272 6.55 -9.14 16.61
CA ASN A 272 7.18 -7.84 16.56
C ASN A 272 7.61 -7.40 17.97
N GLY A 273 8.91 -7.42 18.24
CA GLY A 273 9.42 -7.23 19.60
C GLY A 273 8.80 -8.28 20.52
N ASP A 274 8.19 -7.79 21.61
CA ASP A 274 7.52 -8.55 22.65
C ASP A 274 6.19 -9.24 22.24
N MET A 275 5.67 -9.01 21.03
CA MET A 275 4.24 -9.26 20.76
C MET A 275 3.95 -9.89 19.39
N TRP A 276 3.29 -11.06 19.40
CA TRP A 276 2.63 -11.61 18.21
C TRP A 276 1.28 -10.94 17.95
N ARG A 277 0.98 -10.64 16.67
CA ARG A 277 -0.35 -10.20 16.23
C ARG A 277 -0.78 -10.92 14.95
N ARG A 278 -2.08 -11.17 14.79
CA ARG A 278 -2.66 -11.73 13.54
C ARG A 278 -2.26 -10.85 12.35
N LYS A 279 -1.99 -11.44 11.18
CA LYS A 279 -1.67 -10.70 9.93
C LYS A 279 -2.75 -9.72 9.47
N THR A 280 -3.99 -9.91 9.94
CA THR A 280 -5.15 -9.02 9.73
C THR A 280 -5.53 -8.25 11.00
N CYS A 281 -4.61 -8.10 11.95
CA CYS A 281 -4.83 -7.27 13.14
C CYS A 281 -4.71 -5.79 12.76
N MET A 282 -5.76 -5.03 13.06
CA MET A 282 -5.84 -3.58 12.79
C MET A 282 -5.02 -2.72 13.75
N VAL A 283 -4.31 -3.34 14.72
CA VAL A 283 -3.52 -2.71 15.79
C VAL A 283 -4.35 -1.87 16.78
N LEU A 284 -5.20 -0.96 16.32
CA LEU A 284 -6.21 -0.27 17.13
C LEU A 284 -7.57 -0.97 17.09
N SER A 285 -8.31 -0.88 18.20
CA SER A 285 -9.70 -1.32 18.34
C SER A 285 -10.33 -0.78 19.63
N GLU A 286 -11.66 -0.70 19.71
CA GLU A 286 -12.39 -0.53 20.98
C GLU A 286 -12.13 -1.69 21.98
N GLN A 287 -11.80 -2.88 21.43
CA GLN A 287 -11.53 -4.12 22.17
C GLN A 287 -10.05 -4.24 22.54
N THR A 288 -9.77 -4.65 23.79
CA THR A 288 -8.40 -4.85 24.30
C THR A 288 -7.60 -5.90 23.52
N THR A 289 -8.25 -6.89 22.92
CA THR A 289 -7.65 -7.84 21.97
C THR A 289 -8.67 -8.23 20.93
N CYS A 290 -8.40 -7.98 19.65
CA CYS A 290 -9.36 -8.29 18.58
C CYS A 290 -9.53 -9.81 18.38
N ARG A 291 -10.72 -10.24 17.92
CA ARG A 291 -11.07 -11.65 17.65
C ARG A 291 -9.99 -12.44 16.90
N GLY A 292 -9.31 -11.82 15.94
CA GLY A 292 -8.23 -12.45 15.18
C GLY A 292 -7.01 -12.83 16.03
N CYS A 293 -6.62 -11.98 16.98
CA CYS A 293 -5.55 -12.27 17.94
C CYS A 293 -6.01 -13.25 19.03
N VAL A 294 -7.26 -13.16 19.51
CA VAL A 294 -7.83 -14.14 20.45
C VAL A 294 -7.77 -15.56 19.87
N LEU A 295 -8.14 -15.74 18.60
CA LEU A 295 -8.05 -17.03 17.91
C LEU A 295 -6.60 -17.49 17.71
N THR A 296 -5.67 -16.58 17.37
CA THR A 296 -4.24 -16.91 17.32
C THR A 296 -3.70 -17.37 18.68
N ARG A 297 -4.12 -16.73 19.78
CA ARG A 297 -3.72 -17.09 21.15
C ARG A 297 -4.18 -18.49 21.55
N LYS A 298 -5.33 -18.97 21.03
CA LYS A 298 -5.78 -20.37 21.22
C LYS A 298 -4.85 -21.35 20.49
N VAL A 299 -4.63 -21.15 19.19
CA VAL A 299 -3.75 -22.00 18.36
C VAL A 299 -2.32 -22.07 18.90
N PHE A 300 -1.82 -21.00 19.50
CA PHE A 300 -0.48 -21.02 20.12
C PHE A 300 -0.48 -21.82 21.44
N ARG A 301 -1.52 -21.71 22.27
CA ARG A 301 -1.69 -22.55 23.48
C ARG A 301 -1.88 -24.03 23.18
N GLU A 302 -2.38 -24.37 21.99
CA GLU A 302 -2.48 -25.76 21.53
C GLU A 302 -1.09 -26.29 21.15
N ARG A 303 -0.31 -25.54 20.36
CA ARG A 303 1.07 -25.89 19.99
C ARG A 303 2.03 -26.05 21.16
N GLU A 304 2.06 -25.11 22.10
CA GLU A 304 2.93 -25.22 23.28
C GLU A 304 2.62 -26.49 24.11
N LYS A 305 1.38 -27.00 24.07
CA LYS A 305 1.01 -28.29 24.68
C LYS A 305 1.47 -29.48 23.85
N GLU A 306 1.32 -29.43 22.52
CA GLU A 306 1.79 -30.47 21.59
C GLU A 306 3.32 -30.63 21.73
N ASP A 307 4.07 -29.53 21.67
CA ASP A 307 5.52 -29.50 21.89
C ASP A 307 5.89 -30.02 23.29
N ALA A 308 5.18 -29.59 24.34
CA ALA A 308 5.43 -30.06 25.72
C ALA A 308 5.02 -31.52 25.98
N LEU A 309 4.20 -32.14 25.13
CA LEU A 309 3.89 -33.57 25.15
C LEU A 309 4.92 -34.36 24.35
N GLN A 310 5.32 -33.87 23.17
CA GLN A 310 6.31 -34.52 22.33
C GLN A 310 7.70 -34.55 22.99
N ASN A 311 8.09 -33.45 23.65
CA ASN A 311 9.31 -33.37 24.45
C ASN A 311 9.29 -34.18 25.78
N ARG A 312 8.19 -34.89 26.08
CA ARG A 312 8.09 -35.83 27.23
C ARG A 312 8.22 -37.29 26.83
N GLN A 313 8.29 -37.63 25.54
CA GLN A 313 8.55 -39.01 25.13
C GLN A 313 10.05 -39.31 25.29
N PRO A 314 10.44 -40.36 26.02
CA PRO A 314 11.84 -40.74 26.13
C PRO A 314 12.37 -41.22 24.76
N PRO A 315 13.68 -41.10 24.48
CA PRO A 315 14.25 -41.65 23.26
C PRO A 315 14.03 -43.16 23.23
N ASN A 316 13.52 -43.68 22.11
CA ASN A 316 13.25 -45.11 21.94
C ASN A 316 14.52 -45.92 22.23
N GLY A 317 14.48 -46.72 23.29
CA GLY A 317 15.59 -47.58 23.69
C GLY A 317 15.87 -48.59 22.59
N SER A 318 17.05 -48.49 21.96
CA SER A 318 17.50 -49.49 21.01
C SER A 318 17.80 -50.78 21.75
N LEU A 319 16.98 -51.82 21.58
CA LEU A 319 17.31 -53.15 22.07
C LEU A 319 18.52 -53.68 21.30
N VAL A 320 19.69 -53.57 21.91
CA VAL A 320 20.87 -54.36 21.52
C VAL A 320 20.62 -55.76 22.03
N CYS A 321 20.18 -56.67 21.15
CA CYS A 321 20.20 -58.10 21.45
C CYS A 321 21.66 -58.55 21.60
N MET A 322 21.93 -59.31 22.66
CA MET A 322 23.11 -60.18 22.80
C MET A 322 22.70 -61.62 22.48
#